data_AF-A0A1S2KCY8-F1
#
_entry.id   AF-A0A1S2KCY8-F1
#
_cell.length_a   1.000
_cell.length_b   1.000
_cell.length_c   1.000
_cell.angle_alpha   90.00
_cell.angle_beta   90.00
_cell.angle_gamma   90.00
#
_symmetry.space_group_name_H-M   'P 1'
#
loop_
_entity.id
_entity.type
_entity.pdbx_description
1 polymer ?
#
loop_
_entity_poly.entity_id
_entity_poly.type
_entity_poly.pdbx_seq_one_letter_code
_entity_poly.pdbx_strand_id
1 'polypeptide(L)'
;MEQKGTSLKRAIRAAALATAALSLAALPTAGHAASTTGALMITHVRPNASGADVRDGRQLNLNGEYFIVKNVTKRTVNVGGYIPDITSNTYGRALPSYNLPAGARAYVHTGSGRNHKDSSGAHHIYRGYGRHVLPNDGSARNPDLRLKKPGSADNNSSAGTVSSCNWGRAADGRTYAC
;
A
#
# COMPACT_ATOMS: atom_id res chain seq x y z
N MET A 1 -0.98 -82.11 16.35
CA MET A 1 -1.04 -82.56 14.94
C MET A 1 -1.64 -81.42 14.16
N GLU A 2 -0.81 -80.51 13.66
CA GLU A 2 -0.15 -80.57 12.34
C GLU A 2 -0.93 -79.75 11.29
N GLN A 3 -0.17 -78.85 10.69
CA GLN A 3 -0.56 -77.78 9.76
C GLN A 3 -1.25 -78.32 8.49
N LYS A 4 -2.25 -77.59 7.98
CA LYS A 4 -2.58 -77.59 6.55
C LYS A 4 -2.29 -76.21 5.96
N GLY A 5 -1.24 -76.17 5.15
CA GLY A 5 -0.82 -75.00 4.41
C GLY A 5 -1.56 -74.81 3.08
N THR A 6 -1.43 -73.56 2.63
CA THR A 6 -1.49 -73.05 1.25
C THR A 6 -2.87 -72.84 0.64
N SER A 7 -3.26 -71.56 0.53
CA SER A 7 -3.89 -71.09 -0.70
C SER A 7 -3.39 -69.69 -1.06
N LEU A 8 -3.03 -69.58 -2.33
CA LEU A 8 -2.25 -68.54 -2.98
C LEU A 8 -3.18 -67.44 -3.50
N LYS A 9 -2.65 -66.22 -3.58
CA LYS A 9 -3.14 -65.07 -4.37
C LYS A 9 -4.39 -64.34 -3.84
N ARG A 10 -4.17 -63.20 -3.18
CA ARG A 10 -5.09 -62.06 -3.29
C ARG A 10 -4.31 -60.83 -3.73
N ALA A 11 -4.80 -60.27 -4.84
CA ALA A 11 -4.22 -59.18 -5.59
C ALA A 11 -4.01 -57.93 -4.74
N ILE A 12 -2.83 -57.35 -4.87
CA ILE A 12 -2.50 -56.01 -4.38
C ILE A 12 -3.35 -55.02 -5.18
N ARG A 13 -4.43 -54.52 -4.57
CA ARG A 13 -5.13 -53.33 -5.08
C ARG A 13 -4.37 -52.11 -4.57
N ALA A 14 -3.48 -51.58 -5.41
CA ALA A 14 -2.90 -50.26 -5.20
C ALA A 14 -4.02 -49.21 -5.32
N ALA A 15 -4.43 -48.65 -4.19
CA ALA A 15 -5.28 -47.47 -4.18
C ALA A 15 -4.39 -46.24 -4.41
N ALA A 16 -4.39 -45.72 -5.63
CA ALA A 16 -3.78 -44.43 -5.92
C ALA A 16 -4.62 -43.32 -5.28
N LEU A 17 -4.14 -42.79 -4.15
CA LEU A 17 -4.67 -41.57 -3.54
C LEU A 17 -4.25 -40.39 -4.42
N ALA A 18 -5.17 -39.94 -5.28
CA ALA A 18 -4.99 -38.69 -6.03
C ALA A 18 -5.04 -37.51 -5.05
N THR A 19 -3.88 -36.89 -4.80
CA THR A 19 -3.77 -35.62 -4.08
C THR A 19 -4.24 -34.50 -5.00
N ALA A 20 -5.47 -34.02 -4.78
CA ALA A 20 -5.95 -32.80 -5.43
C ALA A 20 -5.23 -31.59 -4.80
N ALA A 21 -4.20 -31.08 -5.47
CA ALA A 21 -3.59 -29.80 -5.13
C ALA A 21 -4.58 -28.68 -5.49
N LEU A 22 -5.18 -28.03 -4.49
CA LEU A 22 -5.89 -26.76 -4.69
C LEU A 22 -4.86 -25.67 -4.97
N SER A 23 -4.66 -25.37 -6.25
CA SER A 23 -3.96 -24.15 -6.66
C SER A 23 -4.82 -22.93 -6.26
N LEU A 24 -4.43 -22.22 -5.20
CA LEU A 24 -4.92 -20.86 -4.94
C LEU A 24 -4.47 -19.98 -6.11
N ALA A 25 -5.33 -19.82 -7.11
CA ALA A 25 -5.15 -18.79 -8.12
C ALA A 25 -5.21 -17.43 -7.40
N ALA A 26 -4.06 -16.75 -7.31
CA ALA A 26 -4.01 -15.36 -6.87
C ALA A 26 -4.80 -14.54 -7.90
N LEU A 27 -6.04 -14.17 -7.55
CA LEU A 27 -6.84 -13.25 -8.35
C LEU A 27 -6.03 -11.96 -8.51
N PRO A 28 -5.80 -11.46 -9.74
CA PRO A 28 -5.23 -10.14 -9.94
C PRO A 28 -6.16 -9.14 -9.26
N THR A 29 -5.70 -8.50 -8.19
CA THR A 29 -6.46 -7.41 -7.61
C THR A 29 -6.51 -6.30 -8.63
N ALA A 30 -7.73 -5.90 -9.01
CA ALA A 30 -7.97 -4.81 -9.94
C ALA A 30 -7.25 -3.55 -9.43
N GLY A 31 -6.04 -3.30 -9.95
CA GLY A 31 -5.38 -2.01 -9.84
C GLY A 31 -6.05 -1.09 -10.84
N HIS A 32 -6.65 0.00 -10.36
CA HIS A 32 -6.99 1.11 -11.25
C HIS A 32 -5.68 1.67 -11.79
N ALA A 33 -5.47 1.61 -13.11
CA ALA A 33 -4.27 2.16 -13.73
C ALA A 33 -4.07 3.60 -13.25
N ALA A 34 -3.01 3.82 -12.49
CA ALA A 34 -2.71 5.16 -12.02
C ALA A 34 -2.45 6.06 -13.21
N SER A 35 -3.05 7.24 -13.13
CA SER A 35 -2.87 8.31 -14.09
C SER A 35 -2.49 9.58 -13.35
N THR A 36 -1.84 10.49 -14.07
CA THR A 36 -1.58 11.82 -13.56
C THR A 36 -1.74 12.86 -14.66
N THR A 37 -2.28 14.02 -14.31
CA THR A 37 -2.30 15.22 -15.15
C THR A 37 -1.18 16.19 -14.78
N GLY A 38 -0.37 15.85 -13.77
CA GLY A 38 0.71 16.68 -13.24
C GLY A 38 2.07 16.00 -13.25
N ALA A 39 3.02 16.61 -12.55
CA ALA A 39 4.41 16.14 -12.49
C ALA A 39 4.62 14.93 -11.56
N LEU A 40 3.70 14.74 -10.61
CA LEU A 40 3.76 13.70 -9.60
C LEU A 40 2.58 12.74 -9.73
N MET A 41 2.83 11.46 -9.50
CA MET A 41 1.86 10.38 -9.62
C MET A 41 1.88 9.53 -8.35
N ILE A 42 0.72 9.27 -7.75
CA ILE A 42 0.62 8.24 -6.71
C ILE A 42 0.65 6.89 -7.43
N THR A 43 1.57 6.02 -7.01
CA THR A 43 1.73 4.69 -7.61
C THR A 43 1.31 3.59 -6.68
N HIS A 44 1.45 3.78 -5.36
CA HIS A 44 1.10 2.77 -4.38
C HIS A 44 0.62 3.44 -3.09
N VAL A 45 -0.20 2.72 -2.33
CA VAL A 45 -0.62 3.10 -0.99
C VAL A 45 -0.51 1.88 -0.07
N ARG A 46 0.08 2.05 1.11
CA ARG A 46 0.02 1.12 2.23
C ARG A 46 -0.73 1.81 3.36
N PRO A 47 -2.05 1.61 3.46
CA PRO A 47 -2.88 2.30 4.44
C PRO A 47 -2.68 1.74 5.84
N ASN A 48 -2.37 0.45 5.96
CA ASN A 48 -2.16 -0.20 7.25
C ASN A 48 -0.74 -0.77 7.32
N ALA A 49 -0.04 -0.49 8.43
CA ALA A 49 1.16 -1.21 8.79
C ALA A 49 0.79 -2.67 9.11
N SER A 50 1.78 -3.52 9.41
CA SER A 50 1.46 -4.84 9.96
C SER A 50 1.49 -4.78 11.49
N GLY A 51 0.49 -5.39 12.13
CA GLY A 51 0.38 -5.44 13.58
C GLY A 51 -0.47 -4.30 14.16
N ALA A 52 -0.45 -4.16 15.49
CA ALA A 52 -1.30 -3.20 16.17
C ALA A 52 -0.90 -1.74 15.90
N ASP A 53 -1.91 -0.89 15.68
CA ASP A 53 -1.76 0.57 15.54
C ASP A 53 -1.58 1.27 16.88
N VAL A 54 -2.12 0.70 17.96
CA VAL A 54 -2.06 1.27 19.30
C VAL A 54 -1.67 0.21 20.31
N ARG A 55 -0.75 0.55 21.20
CA ARG A 55 -0.42 -0.23 22.39
C ARG A 55 -0.25 0.71 23.57
N ASP A 56 -0.92 0.42 24.68
CA ASP A 56 -0.84 1.20 25.92
C ASP A 56 -1.11 2.71 25.70
N GLY A 57 -2.08 3.03 24.83
CA GLY A 57 -2.44 4.42 24.46
C GLY A 57 -1.46 5.11 23.51
N ARG A 58 -0.36 4.45 23.11
CA ARG A 58 0.63 4.99 22.18
C ARG A 58 0.39 4.50 20.75
N GLN A 59 0.42 5.43 19.81
CA GLN A 59 0.38 5.15 18.36
C GLN A 59 1.69 4.48 17.90
N LEU A 60 1.58 3.38 17.18
CA LEU A 60 2.66 2.55 16.69
C LEU A 60 2.77 2.66 15.17
N ASN A 61 3.88 2.20 14.60
CA ASN A 61 4.03 1.92 13.17
C ASN A 61 3.56 3.01 12.18
N LEU A 62 3.54 4.28 12.60
CA LEU A 62 3.08 5.42 11.78
C LEU A 62 3.86 5.57 10.47
N ASN A 63 5.12 5.12 10.42
CA ASN A 63 5.93 5.13 9.20
C ASN A 63 5.74 3.86 8.35
N GLY A 64 5.07 2.84 8.87
CA GLY A 64 4.58 1.68 8.10
C GLY A 64 3.32 2.02 7.30
N GLU A 65 2.63 3.10 7.66
CA GLU A 65 1.62 3.75 6.82
C GLU A 65 2.30 4.76 5.88
N TYR A 66 2.14 4.56 4.57
CA TYR A 66 2.75 5.42 3.56
C TYR A 66 2.01 5.36 2.21
N PHE A 67 2.32 6.31 1.35
CA PHE A 67 2.05 6.19 -0.09
C PHE A 67 3.32 6.49 -0.89
N ILE A 68 3.38 6.01 -2.13
CA ILE A 68 4.55 6.20 -2.99
C ILE A 68 4.20 7.18 -4.10
N VAL A 69 4.92 8.29 -4.16
CA VAL A 69 4.86 9.25 -5.27
C VAL A 69 6.01 9.01 -6.24
N LYS A 70 5.72 9.10 -7.54
CA LYS A 70 6.71 9.07 -8.62
C LYS A 70 6.76 10.43 -9.30
N ASN A 71 7.96 10.96 -9.53
CA ASN A 71 8.16 12.03 -10.48
C ASN A 71 8.13 11.46 -11.89
N VAL A 72 7.09 11.75 -12.66
CA VAL A 72 6.92 11.24 -14.03
C VAL A 72 7.58 12.12 -15.08
N THR A 73 8.23 13.21 -14.67
CA THR A 73 8.89 14.15 -15.56
C THR A 73 10.36 13.81 -15.78
N LYS A 74 10.98 14.49 -16.74
CA LYS A 74 12.42 14.41 -17.05
C LYS A 74 13.29 15.39 -16.25
N ARG A 75 12.73 16.10 -15.26
CA ARG A 75 13.45 17.08 -14.44
C ARG A 75 13.17 16.85 -12.95
N THR A 76 14.01 17.40 -12.08
CA THR A 76 13.74 17.42 -10.65
C THR A 76 12.47 18.22 -10.34
N VAL A 77 11.63 17.70 -9.45
CA VAL A 77 10.39 18.33 -8.99
C VAL A 77 10.45 18.49 -7.49
N ASN A 78 10.19 19.71 -7.01
CA ASN A 78 9.96 19.91 -5.58
C ASN A 78 8.54 19.42 -5.25
N VAL A 79 8.41 18.49 -4.31
CA VAL A 79 7.09 17.96 -3.89
C VAL A 79 6.38 18.87 -2.88
N GLY A 80 7.04 19.92 -2.41
CA GLY A 80 6.51 20.83 -1.40
C GLY A 80 5.22 21.49 -1.86
N GLY A 81 4.29 21.64 -0.93
CA GLY A 81 3.01 22.31 -1.20
C GLY A 81 1.94 21.41 -1.81
N TYR A 82 2.28 20.26 -2.40
CA TYR A 82 1.26 19.30 -2.86
C TYR A 82 0.44 18.79 -1.67
N ILE A 83 -0.86 18.59 -1.88
CA ILE A 83 -1.80 18.23 -0.81
C ILE A 83 -2.23 16.76 -0.97
N PRO A 84 -1.89 15.87 -0.02
CA PRO A 84 -2.53 14.57 0.10
C PRO A 84 -3.89 14.75 0.78
N ASP A 85 -4.96 14.59 0.01
CA ASP A 85 -6.36 14.76 0.40
C ASP A 85 -7.06 13.40 0.33
N ILE A 86 -7.83 13.03 1.35
CA ILE A 86 -8.51 11.72 1.39
C ILE A 86 -10.00 11.97 1.38
N THR A 87 -10.74 11.27 0.52
CA THR A 87 -12.18 11.53 0.34
C THR A 87 -13.02 11.36 1.61
N SER A 88 -12.56 10.56 2.57
CA SER A 88 -13.23 10.34 3.84
C SER A 88 -12.80 11.29 4.96
N ASN A 89 -11.72 12.07 4.80
CA ASN A 89 -11.20 12.95 5.84
C ASN A 89 -10.11 13.92 5.34
N THR A 90 -10.03 15.10 5.95
CA THR A 90 -8.96 16.09 5.71
C THR A 90 -7.85 15.93 6.74
N TYR A 91 -6.58 15.96 6.32
CA TYR A 91 -5.43 15.80 7.22
C TYR A 91 -4.62 17.08 7.44
N GLY A 92 -4.83 18.08 6.59
CA GLY A 92 -4.56 19.49 6.80
C GLY A 92 -3.13 19.93 6.54
N ARG A 93 -2.26 19.04 6.04
CA ARG A 93 -0.85 19.38 5.79
C ARG A 93 -0.41 19.04 4.38
N ALA A 94 0.04 20.09 3.69
CA ALA A 94 0.83 19.97 2.49
C ALA A 94 2.10 19.15 2.75
N LEU A 95 2.63 18.54 1.69
CA LEU A 95 3.93 17.89 1.75
C LEU A 95 5.04 18.91 2.05
N PRO A 96 6.05 18.52 2.85
CA PRO A 96 7.21 19.36 3.08
C PRO A 96 8.02 19.51 1.78
N SER A 97 8.85 20.54 1.72
CA SER A 97 9.79 20.72 0.60
C SER A 97 10.77 19.55 0.53
N TYR A 98 10.83 18.92 -0.64
CA TYR A 98 11.82 17.89 -0.96
C TYR A 98 11.98 17.78 -2.48
N ASN A 99 13.21 17.78 -2.97
CA ASN A 99 13.51 17.71 -4.38
C ASN A 99 13.60 16.24 -4.83
N LEU A 100 12.62 15.80 -5.62
CA LEU A 100 12.56 14.44 -6.16
C LEU A 100 13.12 14.44 -7.60
N PRO A 101 14.24 13.73 -7.87
CA PRO A 101 14.83 13.68 -9.20
C PRO A 101 13.89 13.13 -10.28
N ALA A 102 14.25 13.35 -11.54
CA ALA A 102 13.53 12.80 -12.69
C ALA A 102 13.35 11.29 -12.56
N GLY A 103 12.14 10.78 -12.78
CA GLY A 103 11.83 9.34 -12.72
C GLY A 103 11.84 8.70 -11.32
N ALA A 104 12.34 9.41 -10.30
CA ALA A 104 12.51 8.86 -8.95
C ALA A 104 11.18 8.66 -8.22
N ARG A 105 11.20 7.75 -7.22
CA ARG A 105 10.07 7.44 -6.35
C ARG A 105 10.42 7.82 -4.92
N ALA A 106 9.43 8.33 -4.18
CA ALA A 106 9.56 8.59 -2.76
C ALA A 106 8.44 7.92 -1.96
N TYR A 107 8.82 7.29 -0.86
CA TYR A 107 7.94 6.88 0.20
C TYR A 107 7.55 8.10 1.01
N VAL A 108 6.26 8.41 1.05
CA VAL A 108 5.71 9.48 1.87
C VAL A 108 5.06 8.84 3.09
N HIS A 109 5.80 8.85 4.18
CA HIS A 109 5.42 8.28 5.47
C HIS A 109 4.50 9.21 6.24
N THR A 110 3.52 8.64 6.95
CA THR A 110 2.59 9.40 7.79
C THR A 110 3.28 10.02 9.00
N GLY A 111 4.12 9.24 9.68
CA GLY A 111 4.77 9.65 10.93
C GLY A 111 5.88 10.68 10.77
N SER A 112 6.65 10.84 11.84
CA SER A 112 7.79 11.75 11.93
C SER A 112 9.10 11.11 11.48
N GLY A 113 10.03 11.94 10.99
CA GLY A 113 11.36 11.54 10.54
C GLY A 113 12.04 12.66 9.76
N ARG A 114 13.31 12.46 9.40
CA ARG A 114 14.06 13.40 8.54
C ARG A 114 13.96 12.94 7.09
N ASN A 115 13.56 13.85 6.20
CA ASN A 115 13.53 13.54 4.77
C ASN A 115 14.95 13.23 4.27
N HIS A 116 15.13 12.12 3.55
CA HIS A 116 16.44 11.69 3.09
C HIS A 116 16.34 10.79 1.86
N LYS A 117 17.48 10.49 1.26
CA LYS A 117 17.65 9.38 0.33
C LYS A 117 18.49 8.34 1.07
N ASP A 118 18.04 7.10 1.12
CA ASP A 118 18.77 6.04 1.78
C ASP A 118 19.91 5.49 0.89
N SER A 119 20.67 4.54 1.41
CA SER A 119 21.77 3.88 0.67
C SER A 119 21.30 3.01 -0.48
N SER A 120 20.03 2.55 -0.47
CA SER A 120 19.43 1.78 -1.56
C SER A 120 18.97 2.65 -2.73
N GLY A 121 18.92 3.97 -2.52
CA GLY A 121 18.43 4.94 -3.50
C GLY A 121 16.95 5.28 -3.36
N ALA A 122 16.27 4.74 -2.34
CA ALA A 122 14.91 5.11 -2.01
C ALA A 122 14.87 6.50 -1.36
N HIS A 123 13.90 7.31 -1.78
CA HIS A 123 13.65 8.61 -1.18
C HIS A 123 12.57 8.48 -0.11
N HIS A 124 12.77 9.11 1.04
CA HIS A 124 11.86 9.08 2.18
C HIS A 124 11.45 10.49 2.57
N ILE A 125 10.14 10.71 2.66
CA ILE A 125 9.52 11.98 3.05
C ILE A 125 8.60 11.69 4.23
N TYR A 126 8.68 12.49 5.29
CA TYR A 126 7.92 12.30 6.52
C TYR A 126 6.95 13.47 6.73
N ARG A 127 5.68 13.16 7.01
CA ARG A 127 4.62 14.15 7.15
C ARG A 127 4.44 14.67 8.59
N GLY A 128 5.03 14.00 9.57
CA GLY A 128 5.08 14.46 10.96
C GLY A 128 3.76 14.33 11.72
N TYR A 129 2.89 13.39 11.34
CA TYR A 129 1.69 13.10 12.13
C TYR A 129 2.05 12.23 13.34
N GLY A 130 1.29 12.43 14.42
CA GLY A 130 1.34 11.60 15.62
C GLY A 130 0.23 10.54 15.67
N ARG A 131 -0.48 10.31 14.57
CA ARG A 131 -1.59 9.36 14.44
C ARG A 131 -1.68 8.83 13.00
N HIS A 132 -2.31 7.68 12.83
CA HIS A 132 -2.68 7.15 11.52
C HIS A 132 -3.62 8.11 10.79
N VAL A 133 -3.41 8.27 9.49
CA VAL A 133 -4.22 9.14 8.64
C VAL A 133 -4.80 8.44 7.43
N LEU A 134 -4.26 7.32 7.00
CA LEU A 134 -4.89 6.58 5.91
C LEU A 134 -6.02 5.73 6.50
N PRO A 135 -7.21 5.67 5.87
CA PRO A 135 -8.24 4.72 6.25
C PRO A 135 -7.72 3.27 6.26
N ASN A 136 -7.50 2.73 7.46
CA ASN A 136 -6.73 1.50 7.70
C ASN A 136 -7.51 0.40 8.45
N ASP A 137 -8.67 0.73 9.03
CA ASP A 137 -9.51 -0.16 9.84
C ASP A 137 -10.34 -1.18 9.04
N GLY A 138 -10.30 -1.09 7.71
CA GLY A 138 -11.06 -1.95 6.80
C GLY A 138 -12.58 -1.72 6.82
N SER A 139 -13.07 -0.68 7.51
CA SER A 139 -14.48 -0.29 7.52
C SER A 139 -14.82 0.66 6.36
N ALA A 140 -13.86 1.50 5.98
CA ALA A 140 -13.99 2.41 4.84
C ALA A 140 -14.16 1.63 3.53
N ARG A 141 -15.25 1.90 2.82
CA ARG A 141 -15.48 1.39 1.45
C ARG A 141 -14.97 2.41 0.44
N ASN A 142 -14.05 1.98 -0.42
CA ASN A 142 -13.48 2.78 -1.52
C ASN A 142 -12.82 4.09 -1.07
N PRO A 143 -11.92 4.08 -0.06
CA PRO A 143 -11.12 5.25 0.27
C PRO A 143 -10.24 5.63 -0.92
N ASP A 144 -10.19 6.92 -1.23
CA ASP A 144 -9.43 7.48 -2.33
C ASP A 144 -8.46 8.55 -1.79
N LEU A 145 -7.17 8.33 -1.99
CA LEU A 145 -6.12 9.30 -1.73
C LEU A 145 -5.87 10.08 -3.00
N ARG A 146 -6.03 11.40 -2.93
CA ARG A 146 -5.75 12.34 -4.01
C ARG A 146 -4.50 13.14 -3.69
N LEU A 147 -3.62 13.27 -4.67
CA LEU A 147 -2.56 14.26 -4.65
C LEU A 147 -3.05 15.48 -5.43
N LYS A 148 -3.17 16.62 -4.76
CA LYS A 148 -3.54 17.89 -5.39
C LYS A 148 -2.33 18.79 -5.57
N LYS A 149 -2.41 19.66 -6.59
CA LYS A 149 -1.38 20.67 -6.86
C LYS A 149 -1.20 21.66 -5.70
N PRO A 150 -0.03 22.29 -5.56
CA PRO A 150 0.19 23.35 -4.59
C PRO A 150 -0.87 24.46 -4.64
N GLY A 151 -1.27 24.94 -3.47
CA GLY A 151 -2.33 25.95 -3.31
C GLY A 151 -3.76 25.43 -3.38
N SER A 152 -3.96 24.12 -3.61
CA SER A 152 -5.30 23.52 -3.52
C SER A 152 -5.75 23.41 -2.06
N ALA A 153 -7.06 23.41 -1.84
CA ALA A 153 -7.64 23.15 -0.51
C ALA A 153 -7.64 21.65 -0.19
N ASP A 154 -7.39 21.32 1.08
CA ASP A 154 -7.66 20.01 1.67
C ASP A 154 -9.09 20.01 2.21
N ASN A 155 -10.03 19.56 1.38
CA ASN A 155 -11.46 19.74 1.59
C ASN A 155 -12.30 18.61 0.98
N ASN A 156 -11.67 17.47 0.69
CA ASN A 156 -12.25 16.27 0.09
C ASN A 156 -12.82 16.48 -1.34
N SER A 157 -12.76 17.69 -1.89
CA SER A 157 -13.15 18.00 -3.27
C SER A 157 -12.11 17.46 -4.25
N SER A 158 -12.54 17.05 -5.45
CA SER A 158 -11.62 16.63 -6.51
C SER A 158 -10.87 17.80 -7.16
N ALA A 159 -11.26 19.05 -6.89
CA ALA A 159 -10.63 20.23 -7.47
C ALA A 159 -9.11 20.27 -7.19
N GLY A 160 -8.33 20.46 -8.25
CA GLY A 160 -6.86 20.51 -8.18
C GLY A 160 -6.15 19.16 -8.06
N THR A 161 -6.89 18.04 -8.07
CA THR A 161 -6.31 16.69 -8.10
C THR A 161 -5.47 16.49 -9.35
N VAL A 162 -4.23 16.05 -9.18
CA VAL A 162 -3.34 15.64 -10.27
C VAL A 162 -3.20 14.13 -10.37
N SER A 163 -3.37 13.39 -9.28
CA SER A 163 -3.30 11.93 -9.26
C SER A 163 -4.16 11.40 -8.11
N SER A 164 -4.68 10.18 -8.24
CA SER A 164 -5.53 9.54 -7.24
C SER A 164 -5.19 8.06 -7.10
N CYS A 165 -5.51 7.49 -5.94
CA CYS A 165 -5.37 6.07 -5.70
C CYS A 165 -6.42 5.55 -4.73
N ASN A 166 -7.13 4.52 -5.19
CA ASN A 166 -8.12 3.80 -4.41
C ASN A 166 -7.60 2.41 -4.05
N TRP A 167 -7.72 2.01 -2.79
CA TRP A 167 -7.29 0.69 -2.32
C TRP A 167 -8.43 -0.23 -1.89
N GLY A 168 -9.69 0.16 -2.15
CA GLY A 168 -10.87 -0.64 -1.83
C GLY A 168 -11.06 -0.87 -0.33
N ARG A 169 -10.53 -1.97 0.19
CA ARG A 169 -10.60 -2.31 1.62
C ARG A 169 -9.19 -2.58 2.14
N ALA A 170 -8.79 -1.83 3.16
CA ALA A 170 -7.49 -2.00 3.82
C ALA A 170 -7.35 -3.39 4.44
N ALA A 171 -6.14 -3.94 4.36
CA ALA A 171 -5.73 -5.20 4.94
C ALA A 171 -4.36 -5.00 5.62
N ASP A 172 -4.12 -5.76 6.68
CA ASP A 172 -2.89 -5.68 7.48
C ASP A 172 -1.65 -5.87 6.60
N GLY A 173 -0.69 -4.95 6.74
CA GLY A 173 0.58 -4.98 6.04
C GLY A 173 0.55 -4.89 4.51
N ARG A 174 -0.63 -4.73 3.90
CA ARG A 174 -0.79 -4.79 2.44
C ARG A 174 -0.46 -3.46 1.77
N THR A 175 0.36 -3.53 0.72
CA THR A 175 0.56 -2.42 -0.22
C THR A 175 -0.32 -2.65 -1.46
N TYR A 176 -1.02 -1.60 -1.89
CA TYR A 176 -1.92 -1.59 -3.03
C TYR A 176 -1.29 -0.81 -4.16
N ALA A 177 -1.36 -1.35 -5.37
CA ALA A 177 -0.95 -0.67 -6.57
C ALA A 177 -2.07 0.25 -7.07
N CYS A 178 -1.61 1.37 -7.60
CA CYS A 178 -2.30 2.31 -8.44
C CYS A 178 -1.51 2.22 -9.77
#